data_AF-U1RDI9-F1
#
_entry.id   AF-U1RDI9-F1
#
_cell.length_a   1.000
_cell.length_b   1.000
_cell.length_c   1.000
_cell.angle_alpha   90.00
_cell.angle_beta   90.00
_cell.angle_gamma   90.00
#
_symmetry.space_group_name_H-M   'P 1'
#
loop_
_entity.id
_entity.type
_entity.pdbx_description
1 polymer ?
#
loop_
_entity_poly.entity_id
_entity_poly.type
_entity_poly.pdbx_seq_one_letter_code
_entity_poly.pdbx_strand_id
1 'polypeptide(L)'
;MMASSGAVILLEPIGTPVFILRVLAFIALLAIVVGVVYLLPFPLPRFADPYYQYLKRHGLLDATGKPLPDADIERILAERGGDTF
;
A
#
# COMPACT_ATOMS: atom_id res chain seq x y z
N MET A 1 -29.28 9.27 28.89
CA MET A 1 -29.12 9.52 27.44
C MET A 1 -27.65 9.40 27.10
N MET A 2 -27.23 8.28 26.52
CA MET A 2 -25.95 8.16 25.83
C MET A 2 -26.30 7.77 24.40
N ALA A 3 -26.05 8.70 23.48
CA ALA A 3 -26.27 8.55 22.05
C ALA A 3 -25.20 7.60 21.50
N SER A 4 -25.43 6.30 21.60
CA SER A 4 -24.65 5.31 20.87
C SER A 4 -25.48 4.82 19.69
N SER A 5 -25.03 5.21 18.50
CA SER A 5 -25.08 4.35 17.31
C SER A 5 -26.37 4.35 16.49
N GLY A 6 -26.75 5.50 15.92
CA GLY A 6 -27.66 5.51 14.76
C GLY A 6 -27.19 4.62 13.60
N ALA A 7 -25.87 4.42 13.46
CA ALA A 7 -25.29 3.48 12.48
C ALA A 7 -25.52 1.99 12.81
N VAL A 8 -25.78 1.64 14.07
CA VAL A 8 -26.09 0.25 14.49
C VAL A 8 -27.59 -0.04 14.35
N ILE A 9 -28.44 0.99 14.47
CA ILE A 9 -29.90 0.83 14.44
C ILE A 9 -30.47 0.83 13.01
N LEU A 10 -29.76 1.37 12.01
CA LEU A 10 -30.14 1.21 10.58
C LEU A 10 -29.84 -0.19 10.01
N LEU A 11 -29.29 -1.09 10.82
CA LEU A 11 -29.00 -2.47 10.50
C LEU A 11 -30.08 -3.43 11.05
N GLU A 12 -31.35 -3.04 11.02
CA GLU A 12 -32.42 -4.05 11.11
C GLU A 12 -32.48 -4.87 9.82
N PRO A 13 -32.75 -6.18 9.93
CA PRO A 13 -32.09 -7.19 9.13
C PRO A 13 -32.69 -7.28 7.73
N ILE A 14 -32.06 -6.61 6.76
CA ILE A 14 -31.80 -7.30 5.49
C ILE A 14 -31.16 -8.62 5.93
N GLY A 15 -31.68 -9.79 5.53
CA GLY A 15 -31.25 -11.11 6.01
C GLY A 15 -29.78 -11.48 5.76
N THR A 16 -28.92 -10.49 5.57
CA THR A 16 -27.47 -10.52 5.58
C THR A 16 -26.98 -11.23 6.85
N PRO A 17 -26.36 -12.41 6.70
CA PRO A 17 -25.79 -13.14 7.81
C PRO A 17 -24.84 -12.24 8.59
N VAL A 18 -24.96 -12.23 9.92
CA VAL A 18 -24.10 -11.47 10.85
C VAL A 18 -22.60 -11.76 10.58
N PHE A 19 -22.29 -12.95 10.07
CA PHE A 19 -20.95 -13.32 9.62
C PHE A 19 -20.39 -12.38 8.54
N ILE A 20 -21.18 -12.03 7.52
CA ILE A 20 -20.74 -11.14 6.43
C ILE A 20 -20.40 -9.76 6.99
N LEU A 21 -21.24 -9.21 7.86
CA LEU A 21 -21.01 -7.92 8.50
C LEU A 21 -19.73 -7.92 9.35
N ARG A 22 -19.48 -9.01 10.09
CA ARG A 22 -18.24 -9.18 10.87
C ARG A 22 -17.00 -9.24 9.98
N VAL A 23 -17.07 -9.97 8.86
CA VAL A 23 -15.95 -10.04 7.89
C VAL A 23 -15.68 -8.67 7.28
N LEU A 24 -16.71 -7.94 6.87
CA LEU A 24 -16.56 -6.58 6.33
C LEU A 24 -15.98 -5.62 7.37
N ALA A 25 -16.48 -5.65 8.61
CA ALA A 25 -15.94 -4.84 9.69
C ALA A 25 -14.46 -5.17 9.98
N PHE A 26 -14.08 -6.45 9.91
CA PHE A 26 -12.70 -6.88 10.09
C PHE A 26 -11.80 -6.41 8.94
N ILE A 27 -12.24 -6.51 7.68
CA ILE A 27 -11.51 -5.99 6.52
C ILE A 27 -11.35 -4.47 6.63
N ALA A 28 -12.40 -3.75 7.01
CA ALA A 28 -12.34 -2.30 7.22
C ALA A 28 -11.34 -1.92 8.31
N LEU A 29 -11.33 -2.65 9.44
CA LEU A 29 -10.36 -2.46 10.50
C LEU A 29 -8.92 -2.71 10.02
N LEU A 30 -8.69 -3.79 9.27
CA LEU A 30 -7.37 -4.09 8.68
C LEU A 30 -6.91 -2.98 7.73
N ALA A 31 -7.81 -2.47 6.88
CA ALA A 31 -7.49 -1.37 5.97
C ALA A 31 -7.08 -0.10 6.73
N ILE A 32 -7.76 0.21 7.84
CA ILE A 32 -7.39 1.33 8.72
C ILE A 32 -5.99 1.10 9.32
N VAL A 33 -5.70 -0.10 9.84
CA VAL A 33 -4.37 -0.43 10.39
C VAL A 33 -3.28 -0.28 9.34
N VAL A 34 -3.49 -0.83 8.14
CA VAL A 34 -2.53 -0.71 7.02
C VAL A 34 -2.34 0.75 6.64
N GLY A 35 -3.43 1.53 6.52
CA GLY A 35 -3.38 2.95 6.19
C GLY A 35 -2.61 3.77 7.23
N VAL A 36 -2.83 3.51 8.52
CA VAL A 36 -2.06 4.14 9.60
C VAL A 36 -0.59 3.77 9.50
N VAL A 37 -0.25 2.48 9.39
CA VAL A 37 1.15 2.03 9.25
C VAL A 37 1.83 2.65 8.03
N TYR A 38 1.11 2.83 6.93
CA TYR A 38 1.61 3.47 5.71
C TYR A 38 1.80 4.98 5.85
N LEU A 39 0.96 5.65 6.65
CA LEU A 39 1.11 7.08 6.97
C LEU A 39 2.27 7.35 7.93
N LEU A 40 2.68 6.36 8.72
CA LEU A 40 3.88 6.48 9.53
C LEU A 40 5.11 6.51 8.61
N PRO A 41 6.14 7.32 8.92
CA PRO A 41 7.35 7.47 8.12
C PRO A 41 8.29 6.27 8.30
N PHE A 42 7.75 5.05 8.29
CA PHE A 42 8.56 3.84 8.31
C PHE A 42 9.04 3.51 6.90
N PRO A 43 10.32 3.15 6.73
CA PRO A 43 10.80 2.68 5.45
C PRO A 43 10.03 1.41 5.06
N LEU A 44 9.41 1.43 3.88
CA LEU A 44 8.73 0.26 3.34
C LEU A 44 9.74 -0.87 3.14
N PRO A 45 9.38 -2.13 3.43
CA PRO A 45 10.24 -3.25 3.10
C PRO A 45 10.45 -3.31 1.59
N ARG A 46 11.63 -3.76 1.14
CA ARG A 46 12.06 -3.74 -0.27
C ARG A 46 11.08 -4.37 -1.26
N PHE A 47 10.24 -5.31 -0.83
CA PHE A 47 9.24 -5.93 -1.68
C PHE A 47 8.00 -5.04 -1.93
N ALA A 48 7.71 -4.11 -1.03
CA ALA A 48 6.59 -3.17 -1.09
C ALA A 48 6.99 -1.76 -1.54
N ASP A 49 8.29 -1.52 -1.72
CA ASP A 49 8.82 -0.25 -2.22
C ASP A 49 8.68 -0.20 -3.77
N PRO A 50 7.81 0.68 -4.32
CA PRO A 50 7.60 0.76 -5.76
C PRO A 50 8.85 1.21 -6.52
N TYR A 51 9.67 2.08 -5.92
CA TYR A 51 10.91 2.56 -6.53
C TYR A 51 11.93 1.44 -6.63
N TYR A 52 12.12 0.67 -5.54
CA TYR A 52 13.00 -0.50 -5.57
C TYR A 52 12.55 -1.54 -6.61
N GLN A 53 11.25 -1.79 -6.72
CA GLN A 53 10.71 -2.76 -7.66
C GLN A 53 10.83 -2.29 -9.12
N TYR A 54 10.73 -0.99 -9.37
CA TYR A 54 11.04 -0.42 -10.68
C TYR A 54 12.52 -0.63 -11.03
N LEU A 55 13.45 -0.24 -10.15
CA LEU A 55 14.88 -0.42 -10.40
C LEU A 55 15.22 -1.89 -10.67
N LYS A 56 14.59 -2.81 -9.91
CA LYS A 56 14.73 -4.24 -10.13
C LYS A 56 14.23 -4.69 -11.50
N ARG A 57 13.08 -4.19 -11.98
CA ARG A 57 12.52 -4.53 -13.30
C ARG A 57 13.37 -4.00 -14.46
N HIS A 58 14.00 -2.85 -14.28
CA HIS A 58 14.81 -2.20 -15.32
C HIS A 58 16.30 -2.57 -15.25
N GLY A 59 16.71 -3.46 -14.35
CA GLY A 59 18.10 -3.91 -14.22
C GLY A 59 19.03 -2.79 -13.70
N LEU A 60 18.50 -1.89 -12.88
CA LEU A 60 19.20 -0.73 -12.33
C LEU A 60 19.72 -0.97 -10.90
N LEU A 61 19.89 -2.25 -10.54
CA LEU A 61 20.50 -2.67 -9.28
C LEU A 61 21.93 -3.12 -9.54
N ASP A 62 22.82 -2.84 -8.59
CA ASP A 62 24.17 -3.37 -8.58
C ASP A 62 24.19 -4.89 -8.28
N ALA A 63 25.38 -5.50 -8.33
CA ALA A 63 25.57 -6.92 -8.03
C ALA A 63 25.22 -7.31 -6.58
N THR A 64 25.12 -6.32 -5.67
CA THR A 64 24.74 -6.51 -4.26
C THR A 64 23.22 -6.37 -4.04
N GLY A 65 22.48 -6.00 -5.09
CA GLY A 65 21.04 -5.74 -5.04
C GLY A 65 20.69 -4.36 -4.47
N LYS A 66 21.62 -3.39 -4.48
CA LYS A 66 21.36 -2.00 -4.14
C LYS A 66 21.13 -1.15 -5.40
N PRO A 67 20.43 -0.01 -5.30
CA PRO A 67 20.34 0.95 -6.39
C PRO A 67 21.73 1.36 -6.88
N LEU A 68 21.90 1.48 -8.19
CA LEU A 68 23.01 2.21 -8.80
C LEU A 68 23.01 3.68 -8.31
N PRO A 69 24.14 4.41 -8.46
CA PRO A 69 24.15 5.84 -8.18
C PRO A 69 23.10 6.59 -9.01
N ASP A 70 22.42 7.57 -8.41
CA ASP A 70 21.31 8.29 -9.06
C ASP A 70 21.71 8.90 -10.40
N ALA A 71 22.93 9.44 -10.50
CA ALA A 71 23.46 9.99 -11.76
C ALA A 71 23.58 8.95 -12.88
N ASP A 72 23.92 7.71 -12.55
CA ASP A 72 23.98 6.61 -13.52
C ASP A 72 22.58 6.14 -13.89
N ILE A 73 21.65 6.06 -12.93
CA ILE A 73 20.25 5.74 -13.16
C ILE A 73 19.62 6.75 -14.12
N GLU A 74 19.77 8.04 -13.85
CA GLU A 74 19.25 9.14 -14.67
C GLU A 74 19.83 9.10 -16.09
N ARG A 75 21.14 8.87 -16.23
CA ARG A 75 21.79 8.73 -17.54
C ARG A 75 21.20 7.55 -18.33
N ILE A 76 21.11 6.37 -17.71
CA ILE A 76 20.59 5.16 -18.36
C ILE A 76 19.12 5.33 -18.74
N LEU A 77 18.31 5.95 -17.90
CA LEU A 77 16.90 6.21 -18.19
C LEU A 77 16.73 7.23 -19.32
N ALA A 78 17.56 8.28 -19.37
CA ALA A 78 17.58 9.24 -20.46
C ALA A 78 17.95 8.60 -21.80
N GLU A 79 18.93 7.70 -21.81
CA GLU A 79 19.33 6.93 -22.99
C GLU A 79 18.22 5.98 -23.48
N ARG A 80 17.43 5.42 -22.56
CA ARG A 80 16.33 4.49 -22.86
C ARG A 80 15.05 5.17 -23.34
N GLY A 81 15.04 6.51 -23.46
CA GLY A 81 13.89 7.27 -23.93
C GLY A 81 12.92 7.70 -22.82
N GLY A 82 13.35 7.66 -21.56
CA GLY A 82 12.58 8.18 -20.43
C GLY A 82 11.28 7.41 -20.21
N ASP A 83 11.36 6.22 -19.63
CA ASP A 83 10.20 5.56 -19.03
C ASP A 83 9.78 6.38 -17.78
N THR A 84 9.06 7.48 -18.01
CA THR A 84 8.44 8.28 -16.95
C THR A 84 7.39 7.44 -16.24
N PHE A 85 7.52 7.35 -14.91
CA PHE A 85 6.56 6.74 -14.00
C PHE A 85 5.13 7.26 -14.20
#